data_AF-A0A9P9SZ05-F1
#
_entry.id   AF-A0A9P9SZ05-F1
#
_cell.length_a   1.000
_cell.length_b   1.000
_cell.length_c   1.000
_cell.angle_alpha   90.00
_cell.angle_beta   90.00
_cell.angle_gamma   90.00
#
_symmetry.space_group_name_H-M   'P 1'
#
loop_
_entity.id
_entity.type
_entity.pdbx_description
1 polymer ?
#
loop_
_entity_poly.entity_id
_entity_poly.type
_entity_poly.pdbx_seq_one_letter_code
_entity_poly.pdbx_strand_id
1 'polypeptide(L)'
;MKLDQLISQIELAYSHGKLDQTQLLAHSLRLRIPPFASTDAEEILRRPVIVGIDAEWFEYDKSRITELGLSVLHTDTVWHLDSPWDIVRKMLHFHVRIMENAHLVNSELCPGHPEKFQFGQTTFAKQSEVKALLEYAFSQTDKRGQRLPVIFVGHAVDNDIQVIKEHFGFDIDAQGVLVATIDTQEMAREVRFVNPPAKMRLSHLMSKFCIVENYLHNAGNDVVCTMIAAVLMACSDPFPDNHAKSYADFKQHVLVQGSQTIAGQPVMSLGSRVFCTNCHSSSHFVKHCNAQLWCSFSQGQAGGGIILRPHGDFSCIKLAKWQAEQNTKMAQDAGTQSSLLSPSVSAAITASTSTTQPMSIGTTIVPQLAPNSTHSHETAPVTIPSYLQLSMPRYPFPCALCIESLDPMQHKPQHAYSHLEKDCIYRPMGSAQGTARNQ
;
A
#
# COMPACT_ATOMS: atom_id res chain seq x y z
N MET A 1 -15.66 -26.48 9.78
CA MET A 1 -14.27 -26.62 10.29
C MET A 1 -13.87 -25.46 11.22
N LYS A 2 -13.00 -25.68 12.23
CA LYS A 2 -12.44 -24.60 13.09
C LYS A 2 -11.26 -23.88 12.40
N LEU A 3 -10.97 -22.64 12.76
CA LEU A 3 -9.90 -21.86 12.13
C LEU A 3 -8.50 -22.47 12.31
N ASP A 4 -8.15 -22.92 13.52
CA ASP A 4 -6.85 -23.56 13.78
C ASP A 4 -6.61 -24.80 12.93
N GLN A 5 -7.69 -25.54 12.62
CA GLN A 5 -7.63 -26.70 11.73
C GLN A 5 -7.39 -26.28 10.27
N LEU A 6 -7.97 -25.15 9.84
CA LEU A 6 -7.70 -24.57 8.52
C LEU A 6 -6.24 -24.14 8.40
N ILE A 7 -5.73 -23.39 9.38
CA ILE A 7 -4.34 -22.90 9.41
C ILE A 7 -3.38 -24.09 9.32
N SER A 8 -3.58 -25.12 10.16
CA SER A 8 -2.76 -26.34 10.14
C SER A 8 -2.80 -27.05 8.77
N GLN A 9 -3.95 -27.05 8.08
CA GLN A 9 -4.05 -27.63 6.74
C GLN A 9 -3.29 -26.81 5.69
N ILE A 10 -3.34 -25.47 5.77
CA ILE A 10 -2.61 -24.56 4.87
C ILE A 10 -1.10 -24.74 5.07
N GLU A 11 -0.63 -24.70 6.32
CA GLU A 11 0.79 -24.89 6.66
C GLU A 11 1.31 -26.25 6.19
N LEU A 12 0.52 -27.32 6.39
CA LEU A 12 0.87 -28.65 5.90
C LEU A 12 0.94 -28.69 4.37
N ALA A 13 0.01 -28.03 3.67
CA ALA A 13 0.01 -27.95 2.22
C ALA A 13 1.23 -27.18 1.68
N TYR A 14 1.63 -26.08 2.34
CA TYR A 14 2.87 -25.37 2.04
C TYR A 14 4.10 -26.26 2.24
N SER A 15 4.21 -26.93 3.39
CA SER A 15 5.38 -27.78 3.71
C SER A 15 5.60 -28.92 2.72
N HIS A 16 4.52 -29.41 2.11
CA HIS A 16 4.56 -30.47 1.10
C HIS A 16 4.66 -29.95 -0.34
N GLY A 17 4.74 -28.64 -0.56
CA GLY A 17 4.77 -28.03 -1.89
C GLY A 17 3.50 -28.26 -2.72
N LYS A 18 2.37 -28.50 -2.06
CA LYS A 18 1.05 -28.71 -2.70
C LYS A 18 0.27 -27.41 -2.89
N LEU A 19 0.69 -26.37 -2.20
CA LEU A 19 0.14 -25.03 -2.24
C LEU A 19 1.31 -24.05 -2.21
N ASP A 20 1.15 -22.91 -2.86
CA ASP A 20 2.04 -21.75 -2.76
C ASP A 20 1.20 -20.48 -2.51
N GLN A 21 1.83 -19.35 -2.19
CA GLN A 21 1.09 -18.14 -1.80
C GLN A 21 0.27 -17.58 -2.97
N THR A 22 0.81 -17.67 -4.18
CA THR A 22 0.14 -17.28 -5.42
C THR A 22 -1.13 -18.09 -5.66
N GLN A 23 -1.07 -19.41 -5.47
CA GLN A 23 -2.20 -20.32 -5.58
C GLN A 23 -3.25 -20.08 -4.49
N LEU A 24 -2.83 -19.82 -3.25
CA LEU A 24 -3.75 -19.48 -2.17
C LEU A 24 -4.52 -18.19 -2.50
N LEU A 25 -3.82 -17.13 -2.92
CA LEU A 25 -4.48 -15.88 -3.31
C LEU A 25 -5.41 -16.09 -4.50
N ALA A 26 -4.95 -16.78 -5.55
CA ALA A 26 -5.77 -17.09 -6.72
C ALA A 26 -7.06 -17.85 -6.35
N HIS A 27 -6.99 -18.72 -5.34
CA HIS A 27 -8.16 -19.39 -4.81
C HIS A 27 -9.14 -18.46 -4.11
N SER A 28 -8.64 -17.62 -3.22
CA SER A 28 -9.46 -16.65 -2.49
C SER A 28 -10.10 -15.61 -3.40
N LEU A 29 -9.47 -15.32 -4.53
CA LEU A 29 -10.01 -14.50 -5.61
C LEU A 29 -10.94 -15.26 -6.57
N ARG A 30 -11.23 -16.54 -6.30
CA ARG A 30 -12.11 -17.42 -7.10
C ARG A 30 -11.62 -17.65 -8.53
N LEU A 31 -10.33 -17.53 -8.77
CA LEU A 31 -9.71 -17.69 -10.09
C LEU A 31 -9.36 -19.15 -10.36
N ARG A 32 -8.92 -19.88 -9.33
CA ARG A 32 -8.47 -21.28 -9.43
C ARG A 32 -8.86 -22.07 -8.19
N ILE A 33 -9.01 -23.37 -8.33
CA ILE A 33 -9.19 -24.28 -7.20
C ILE A 33 -7.89 -25.10 -7.10
N PRO A 34 -6.96 -24.76 -6.19
CA PRO A 34 -5.79 -25.57 -5.95
C PRO A 34 -6.19 -26.81 -5.14
N PRO A 35 -5.34 -27.85 -5.11
CA PRO A 35 -5.61 -29.06 -4.36
C PRO A 35 -5.56 -28.81 -2.85
N PHE A 36 -6.72 -28.56 -2.23
CA PHE A 36 -6.86 -28.45 -0.77
C PHE A 36 -7.20 -29.78 -0.10
N ALA A 37 -6.90 -29.88 1.20
CA ALA A 37 -7.11 -31.09 1.98
C ALA A 37 -8.59 -31.42 2.26
N SER A 38 -9.50 -30.43 2.25
CA SER A 38 -10.94 -30.65 2.51
C SER A 38 -11.85 -29.64 1.80
N THR A 39 -13.10 -30.03 1.51
CA THR A 39 -14.14 -29.15 0.94
C THR A 39 -14.51 -27.97 1.85
N ASP A 40 -14.49 -28.19 3.17
CA ASP A 40 -14.70 -27.12 4.16
C ASP A 40 -13.61 -26.05 4.06
N ALA A 41 -12.34 -26.45 3.88
CA ALA A 41 -11.22 -25.51 3.76
C ALA A 41 -11.35 -24.65 2.50
N GLU A 42 -11.69 -25.30 1.38
CA GLU A 42 -11.95 -24.63 0.12
C GLU A 42 -13.05 -23.56 0.26
N GLU A 43 -14.19 -23.90 0.87
CA GLU A 43 -15.30 -22.94 0.99
C GLU A 43 -15.01 -21.78 1.94
N ILE A 44 -14.27 -22.02 3.03
CA ILE A 44 -13.85 -20.94 3.95
C ILE A 44 -12.87 -19.99 3.25
N LEU A 45 -11.93 -20.53 2.47
CA LEU A 45 -10.91 -19.73 1.78
C LEU A 45 -11.43 -19.00 0.53
N ARG A 46 -12.68 -19.21 0.11
CA ARG A 46 -13.37 -18.39 -0.92
C ARG A 46 -14.02 -17.12 -0.38
N ARG A 47 -14.07 -16.94 0.93
CA ARG A 47 -14.71 -15.79 1.58
C ARG A 47 -13.84 -15.05 2.60
N PRO A 48 -12.49 -14.97 2.47
CA PRO A 48 -11.70 -14.15 3.37
C PRO A 48 -11.84 -12.66 3.05
N VAL A 49 -11.51 -11.84 4.04
CA VAL A 49 -11.13 -10.45 3.80
C VAL A 49 -9.63 -10.43 3.54
N ILE A 50 -9.21 -9.82 2.44
CA ILE A 50 -7.79 -9.64 2.13
C ILE A 50 -7.41 -8.23 2.58
N VAL A 51 -6.41 -8.13 3.45
CA VAL A 51 -5.97 -6.88 4.05
C VAL A 51 -4.50 -6.68 3.70
N GLY A 52 -4.18 -5.58 3.02
CA GLY A 52 -2.82 -5.09 2.81
C GLY A 52 -2.52 -3.94 3.75
N ILE A 53 -1.31 -3.88 4.29
CA ILE A 53 -0.83 -2.77 5.12
C ILE A 53 0.60 -2.42 4.71
N ASP A 54 0.91 -1.13 4.75
CA ASP A 54 2.27 -0.60 4.65
C ASP A 54 2.40 0.57 5.64
N ALA A 55 3.58 0.78 6.22
CA ALA A 55 3.84 1.85 7.16
C ALA A 55 5.15 2.58 6.83
N GLU A 56 5.10 3.91 6.87
CA GLU A 56 6.28 4.75 6.75
C GLU A 56 6.65 5.32 8.11
N TRP A 57 7.95 5.45 8.36
CA TRP A 57 8.51 6.01 9.58
C TRP A 57 9.57 7.06 9.28
N PHE A 58 9.88 7.88 10.27
CA PHE A 58 10.93 8.88 10.13
C PHE A 58 12.30 8.21 9.92
N GLU A 59 13.00 8.62 8.87
CA GLU A 59 14.21 7.96 8.37
C GLU A 59 15.37 7.90 9.38
N TYR A 60 15.32 8.72 10.44
CA TYR A 60 16.29 8.71 11.53
C TYR A 60 15.80 7.99 12.79
N ASP A 61 14.49 7.81 12.94
CA ASP A 61 13.88 7.25 14.15
C ASP A 61 12.69 6.37 13.78
N LYS A 62 12.95 5.06 13.69
CA LYS A 62 11.92 4.06 13.36
C LYS A 62 10.76 4.03 14.35
N SER A 63 10.94 4.58 15.56
CA SER A 63 9.86 4.64 16.54
C SER A 63 8.77 5.67 16.19
N ARG A 64 9.05 6.54 15.21
CA ARG A 64 8.16 7.62 14.78
C ARG A 64 7.49 7.26 13.47
N ILE A 65 6.39 6.52 13.57
CA ILE A 65 5.54 6.21 12.41
C ILE A 65 4.86 7.49 11.93
N THR A 66 5.03 7.79 10.65
CA THR A 66 4.54 9.02 10.00
C THR A 66 3.30 8.77 9.16
N GLU A 67 3.20 7.60 8.54
CA GLU A 67 2.11 7.24 7.62
C GLU A 67 1.69 5.77 7.79
N LEU A 68 0.42 5.48 7.55
CA LEU A 68 -0.11 4.13 7.38
C LEU A 68 -0.91 4.06 6.08
N GLY A 69 -0.59 3.09 5.24
CA GLY A 69 -1.40 2.63 4.13
C GLY A 69 -2.20 1.41 4.54
N LEU A 70 -3.48 1.37 4.17
CA LEU A 70 -4.33 0.19 4.36
C LEU A 70 -5.12 -0.06 3.09
N SER A 71 -5.16 -1.30 2.63
CA SER A 71 -6.01 -1.73 1.54
C SER A 71 -6.86 -2.93 1.95
N VAL A 72 -8.17 -2.90 1.70
CA VAL A 72 -9.10 -3.96 2.13
C VAL A 72 -9.92 -4.45 0.95
N LEU A 73 -9.97 -5.76 0.75
CA LEU A 73 -10.81 -6.42 -0.24
C LEU A 73 -11.71 -7.46 0.42
N HIS A 74 -13.01 -7.29 0.27
CA HIS A 74 -13.98 -8.33 0.59
C HIS A 74 -14.15 -9.28 -0.60
N THR A 75 -13.67 -10.52 -0.47
CA THR A 75 -13.70 -11.49 -1.60
C THR A 75 -15.11 -11.96 -1.97
N ASP A 76 -16.10 -11.75 -1.10
CA ASP A 76 -17.52 -11.96 -1.41
C ASP A 76 -18.11 -10.89 -2.34
N THR A 77 -17.31 -9.92 -2.77
CA THR A 77 -17.67 -8.98 -3.84
C THR A 77 -17.07 -9.40 -5.19
N VAL A 78 -16.16 -10.38 -5.20
CA VAL A 78 -15.39 -10.83 -6.35
C VAL A 78 -16.19 -11.87 -7.14
N TRP A 79 -16.92 -11.43 -8.15
CA TRP A 79 -17.70 -12.26 -9.07
C TRP A 79 -17.69 -11.61 -10.46
N HIS A 80 -17.95 -12.41 -11.49
CA HIS A 80 -18.08 -11.97 -12.89
C HIS A 80 -16.91 -11.07 -13.31
N LEU A 81 -15.70 -11.65 -13.31
CA LEU A 81 -14.47 -10.93 -13.60
C LEU A 81 -14.15 -11.03 -15.10
N ASP A 82 -14.06 -9.88 -15.76
CA ASP A 82 -13.55 -9.78 -17.13
C ASP A 82 -12.07 -9.37 -17.13
N SER A 83 -11.60 -8.79 -16.02
CA SER A 83 -10.24 -8.30 -15.84
C SER A 83 -9.77 -8.40 -14.38
N PRO A 84 -8.46 -8.59 -14.12
CA PRO A 84 -7.87 -8.46 -12.78
C PRO A 84 -8.17 -7.10 -12.13
N TRP A 85 -8.35 -6.06 -12.95
CA TRP A 85 -8.64 -4.71 -12.49
C TRP A 85 -10.05 -4.58 -11.91
N ASP A 86 -10.97 -5.49 -12.22
CA ASP A 86 -12.30 -5.53 -11.60
C ASP A 86 -12.24 -5.96 -10.14
N ILE A 87 -11.21 -6.73 -9.77
CA ILE A 87 -10.88 -7.05 -8.38
C ILE A 87 -10.32 -5.81 -7.69
N VAL A 88 -9.31 -5.18 -8.32
CA VAL A 88 -8.63 -4.00 -7.75
C VAL A 88 -9.62 -2.85 -7.51
N ARG A 89 -10.57 -2.61 -8.42
CA ARG A 89 -11.61 -1.58 -8.25
C ARG A 89 -12.57 -1.83 -7.08
N LYS A 90 -12.67 -3.06 -6.57
CA LYS A 90 -13.49 -3.43 -5.41
C LYS A 90 -12.74 -3.28 -4.09
N MET A 91 -11.45 -2.99 -4.15
CA MET A 91 -10.64 -2.73 -2.98
C MET A 91 -10.92 -1.33 -2.43
N LEU A 92 -10.70 -1.22 -1.14
CA LEU A 92 -10.80 0.02 -0.39
C LEU A 92 -9.41 0.43 0.04
N HIS A 93 -9.07 1.70 -0.09
CA HIS A 93 -7.72 2.21 0.07
C HIS A 93 -7.73 3.42 0.99
N PHE A 94 -6.89 3.34 2.01
CA PHE A 94 -6.71 4.38 3.00
C PHE A 94 -5.24 4.80 3.01
N HIS A 95 -5.05 6.11 3.08
CA HIS A 95 -3.77 6.70 3.39
C HIS A 95 -3.96 7.65 4.58
N VAL A 96 -3.22 7.37 5.64
CA VAL A 96 -3.35 8.07 6.92
C VAL A 96 -2.01 8.62 7.34
N ARG A 97 -1.93 9.92 7.60
CA ARG A 97 -0.77 10.54 8.25
C ARG A 97 -1.01 10.64 9.74
N ILE A 98 -0.06 10.16 10.53
CA ILE A 98 -0.15 10.12 11.99
C ILE A 98 0.05 11.53 12.54
N MET A 99 -0.99 12.14 13.11
CA MET A 99 -0.98 13.57 13.50
C MET A 99 0.24 13.96 14.34
N GLU A 100 0.64 13.09 15.26
CA GLU A 100 1.75 13.29 16.19
C GLU A 100 3.09 13.45 15.47
N ASN A 101 3.27 12.76 14.33
CA ASN A 101 4.52 12.70 13.59
C ASN A 101 4.41 13.27 12.16
N ALA A 102 3.24 13.75 11.74
CA ALA A 102 2.98 14.15 10.36
C ALA A 102 3.87 15.32 9.89
N HIS A 103 4.46 16.09 10.80
CA HIS A 103 5.43 17.14 10.48
C HIS A 103 6.82 16.60 10.09
N LEU A 104 7.10 15.33 10.35
CA LEU A 104 8.33 14.65 9.96
C LEU A 104 8.15 14.11 8.53
N VAL A 105 8.99 14.59 7.61
CA VAL A 105 8.97 14.18 6.21
C VAL A 105 10.38 13.75 5.83
N ASN A 106 10.49 12.52 5.34
CA ASN A 106 11.78 11.97 4.91
C ASN A 106 12.27 12.67 3.64
N SER A 107 13.56 12.99 3.59
CA SER A 107 14.13 13.75 2.48
C SER A 107 15.58 13.42 2.14
N GLU A 108 16.33 12.77 3.04
CA GLU A 108 17.76 12.52 2.86
C GLU A 108 18.08 11.07 2.49
N LEU A 109 17.57 10.10 3.25
CA LEU A 109 17.88 8.67 3.12
C LEU A 109 16.84 7.95 2.26
N CYS A 110 15.56 8.26 2.48
CA CYS A 110 14.44 7.64 1.77
C CYS A 110 13.38 8.71 1.48
N PRO A 111 13.57 9.56 0.44
CA PRO A 111 12.68 10.67 0.16
C PRO A 111 11.22 10.23 0.04
N GLY A 112 10.36 10.79 0.90
CA GLY A 112 8.94 10.42 0.97
C GLY A 112 8.04 11.32 0.12
N HIS A 113 6.83 10.85 -0.14
CA HIS A 113 5.81 11.59 -0.90
C HIS A 113 4.45 11.69 -0.16
N PRO A 114 4.42 12.16 1.12
CA PRO A 114 3.23 12.12 1.99
C PRO A 114 1.99 12.85 1.46
N GLU A 115 2.16 13.78 0.53
CA GLU A 115 1.09 14.59 -0.05
C GLU A 115 0.63 14.08 -1.43
N LYS A 116 1.19 12.95 -1.90
CA LYS A 116 0.98 12.43 -3.26
C LYS A 116 0.26 11.08 -3.28
N PHE A 117 -0.66 10.86 -2.36
CA PHE A 117 -1.55 9.70 -2.44
C PHE A 117 -2.38 9.73 -3.73
N GLN A 118 -2.29 8.67 -4.53
CA GLN A 118 -2.86 8.59 -5.88
C GLN A 118 -4.24 7.93 -5.93
N PHE A 119 -4.69 7.32 -4.82
CA PHE A 119 -5.86 6.44 -4.80
C PHE A 119 -6.97 6.95 -3.86
N GLY A 120 -7.02 8.25 -3.62
CA GLY A 120 -8.04 8.86 -2.78
C GLY A 120 -7.55 10.14 -2.11
N GLN A 121 -7.97 10.34 -0.86
CA GLN A 121 -7.58 11.50 -0.07
C GLN A 121 -6.83 11.05 1.19
N THR A 122 -5.68 11.68 1.43
CA THR A 122 -4.97 11.55 2.70
C THR A 122 -5.84 12.05 3.84
N THR A 123 -5.92 11.27 4.91
CA THR A 123 -6.50 11.68 6.19
C THR A 123 -5.39 11.85 7.21
N PHE A 124 -5.65 12.63 8.25
CA PHE A 124 -4.78 12.84 9.38
C PHE A 124 -5.51 12.31 10.60
N ALA A 125 -4.90 11.38 11.32
CA ALA A 125 -5.53 10.73 12.45
C ALA A 125 -4.53 10.53 13.59
N LYS A 126 -5.04 10.46 14.81
CA LYS A 126 -4.26 10.03 15.97
C LYS A 126 -4.01 8.54 15.90
N GLN A 127 -2.97 8.06 16.59
CA GLN A 127 -2.68 6.63 16.68
C GLN A 127 -3.88 5.79 17.16
N SER A 128 -4.71 6.31 18.07
CA SER A 128 -5.92 5.60 18.54
C SER A 128 -6.99 5.42 17.46
N GLU A 129 -7.13 6.39 16.56
CA GLU A 129 -8.08 6.32 15.44
C GLU A 129 -7.57 5.35 14.36
N VAL A 130 -6.25 5.30 14.17
CA VAL A 130 -5.59 4.31 13.31
C VAL A 130 -5.75 2.91 13.86
N LYS A 131 -5.61 2.72 15.18
CA LYS A 131 -5.92 1.45 15.82
C LYS A 131 -7.36 1.02 15.57
N ALA A 132 -8.33 1.92 15.70
CA ALA A 132 -9.73 1.62 15.40
C ALA A 132 -9.96 1.22 13.93
N LEU A 133 -9.21 1.81 12.99
CA LEU A 133 -9.23 1.40 11.58
C LEU A 133 -8.69 -0.03 11.39
N LEU A 134 -7.60 -0.37 12.06
CA LEU A 134 -7.03 -1.73 12.05
C LEU A 134 -8.01 -2.73 12.66
N GLU A 135 -8.56 -2.42 13.83
CA GLU A 135 -9.60 -3.24 14.48
C GLU A 135 -10.76 -3.48 13.53
N TYR A 136 -11.26 -2.43 12.87
CA TYR A 136 -12.28 -2.54 11.85
C TYR A 136 -11.86 -3.50 10.74
N ALA A 137 -10.70 -3.33 10.11
CA ALA A 137 -10.26 -4.16 8.99
C ALA A 137 -10.17 -5.67 9.33
N PHE A 138 -9.82 -6.01 10.58
CA PHE A 138 -9.67 -7.40 11.03
C PHE A 138 -10.87 -7.92 11.84
N SER A 139 -11.90 -7.11 12.09
CA SER A 139 -13.12 -7.53 12.82
C SER A 139 -14.33 -7.72 11.92
N GLN A 140 -14.14 -7.82 10.61
CA GLN A 140 -15.23 -8.00 9.65
C GLN A 140 -16.02 -9.28 9.92
N THR A 141 -17.35 -9.22 9.74
CA THR A 141 -18.25 -10.35 9.98
C THR A 141 -19.12 -10.66 8.78
N ASP A 142 -19.53 -11.91 8.63
CA ASP A 142 -20.55 -12.31 7.67
C ASP A 142 -21.97 -11.88 8.10
N LYS A 143 -22.97 -12.18 7.26
CA LYS A 143 -24.39 -11.88 7.53
C LYS A 143 -24.95 -12.54 8.80
N ARG A 144 -24.25 -13.52 9.37
CA ARG A 144 -24.63 -14.25 10.59
C ARG A 144 -23.86 -13.72 11.81
N GLY A 145 -23.05 -12.68 11.65
CA GLY A 145 -22.22 -12.11 12.71
C GLY A 145 -20.97 -12.94 13.03
N GLN A 146 -20.61 -13.92 12.20
CA GLN A 146 -19.38 -14.68 12.39
C GLN A 146 -18.20 -13.93 11.81
N ARG A 147 -17.09 -13.84 12.54
CA ARG A 147 -15.87 -13.19 12.04
C ARG A 147 -15.37 -13.89 10.78
N LEU A 148 -15.04 -13.10 9.78
CA LEU A 148 -14.48 -13.58 8.51
C LEU A 148 -12.99 -13.90 8.70
N PRO A 149 -12.48 -14.94 8.03
CA PRO A 149 -11.04 -15.19 7.99
C PRO A 149 -10.33 -14.05 7.25
N VAL A 150 -9.09 -13.77 7.64
CA VAL A 150 -8.28 -12.70 7.07
C VAL A 150 -7.03 -13.28 6.42
N ILE A 151 -6.74 -12.83 5.20
CA ILE A 151 -5.43 -13.01 4.56
C ILE A 151 -4.71 -11.67 4.60
N PHE A 152 -3.56 -11.63 5.27
CA PHE A 152 -2.71 -10.45 5.28
C PHE A 152 -1.77 -10.47 4.07
N VAL A 153 -1.60 -9.34 3.38
CA VAL A 153 -0.73 -9.19 2.21
C VAL A 153 0.24 -8.04 2.43
N GLY A 154 1.52 -8.25 2.14
CA GLY A 154 2.51 -7.18 2.19
C GLY A 154 3.70 -7.40 1.27
N HIS A 155 4.72 -6.58 1.45
CA HIS A 155 5.96 -6.62 0.67
C HIS A 155 7.15 -6.55 1.62
N ALA A 156 7.74 -7.71 1.98
CA ALA A 156 8.62 -7.85 3.15
C ALA A 156 7.88 -7.76 4.51
N VAL A 157 6.82 -8.57 4.66
CA VAL A 157 5.80 -8.53 5.75
C VAL A 157 6.33 -8.55 7.19
N ASP A 158 7.51 -9.13 7.43
CA ASP A 158 8.05 -9.31 8.79
C ASP A 158 8.21 -7.98 9.54
N ASN A 159 8.56 -6.91 8.84
CA ASN A 159 8.72 -5.60 9.46
C ASN A 159 7.36 -4.96 9.80
N ASP A 160 6.35 -5.13 8.94
CA ASP A 160 5.06 -4.44 9.07
C ASP A 160 4.26 -4.95 10.27
N ILE A 161 4.19 -6.27 10.47
CA ILE A 161 3.45 -6.86 11.60
C ILE A 161 4.04 -6.38 12.93
N GLN A 162 5.38 -6.39 13.05
CA GLN A 162 6.06 -5.93 14.24
C GLN A 162 5.81 -4.43 14.48
N VAL A 163 5.96 -3.60 13.44
CA VAL A 163 5.70 -2.16 13.51
C VAL A 163 4.27 -1.88 13.96
N ILE A 164 3.28 -2.61 13.43
CA ILE A 164 1.87 -2.40 13.76
C ILE A 164 1.61 -2.73 15.24
N LYS A 165 2.17 -3.84 15.72
CA LYS A 165 2.05 -4.25 17.12
C LYS A 165 2.70 -3.25 18.07
N GLU A 166 3.93 -2.84 17.80
CA GLU A 166 4.71 -1.96 18.67
C GLU A 166 4.15 -0.53 18.71
N HIS A 167 3.70 0.00 17.57
CA HIS A 167 3.34 1.43 17.46
C HIS A 167 1.85 1.72 17.56
N PHE A 168 0.98 0.77 17.20
CA PHE A 168 -0.46 0.94 17.32
C PHE A 168 -1.07 0.06 18.43
N GLY A 169 -0.28 -0.78 19.08
CA GLY A 169 -0.77 -1.71 20.10
C GLY A 169 -1.82 -2.66 19.53
N PHE A 170 -1.67 -3.02 18.26
CA PHE A 170 -2.58 -3.91 17.53
C PHE A 170 -1.82 -5.17 17.12
N ASP A 171 -2.01 -6.25 17.85
CA ASP A 171 -1.40 -7.54 17.56
C ASP A 171 -2.29 -8.30 16.56
N ILE A 172 -1.82 -8.40 15.31
CA ILE A 172 -2.53 -9.05 14.21
C ILE A 172 -2.73 -10.54 14.49
N ASP A 173 -1.68 -11.22 14.99
CA ASP A 173 -1.71 -12.65 15.28
C ASP A 173 -2.70 -12.96 16.42
N ALA A 174 -2.77 -12.08 17.41
CA ALA A 174 -3.71 -12.21 18.53
C ALA A 174 -5.19 -11.99 18.13
N GLN A 175 -5.48 -11.54 16.90
CA GLN A 175 -6.87 -11.35 16.46
C GLN A 175 -7.63 -12.66 16.26
N GLY A 176 -6.94 -13.79 16.10
CA GLY A 176 -7.55 -15.11 15.94
C GLY A 176 -8.40 -15.26 14.67
N VAL A 177 -8.14 -14.45 13.64
CA VAL A 177 -8.80 -14.50 12.33
C VAL A 177 -7.82 -14.65 11.16
N LEU A 178 -6.52 -14.44 11.40
CA LEU A 178 -5.49 -14.53 10.37
C LEU A 178 -5.31 -16.00 9.95
N VAL A 179 -5.59 -16.31 8.69
CA VAL A 179 -5.45 -17.68 8.14
C VAL A 179 -4.21 -17.86 7.30
N ALA A 180 -3.66 -16.77 6.76
CA ALA A 180 -2.44 -16.77 5.99
C ALA A 180 -1.85 -15.36 5.89
N THR A 181 -0.53 -15.32 5.77
CA THR A 181 0.23 -14.13 5.40
C THR A 181 0.87 -14.36 4.03
N ILE A 182 0.70 -13.41 3.13
CA ILE A 182 1.22 -13.42 1.77
C ILE A 182 2.25 -12.29 1.63
N ASP A 183 3.47 -12.66 1.26
CA ASP A 183 4.53 -11.73 0.90
C ASP A 183 4.70 -11.74 -0.61
N THR A 184 4.49 -10.57 -1.23
CA THR A 184 4.65 -10.41 -2.67
C THR A 184 6.06 -10.68 -3.18
N GLN A 185 7.08 -10.69 -2.31
CA GLN A 185 8.42 -11.17 -2.68
C GLN A 185 8.49 -12.69 -2.84
N GLU A 186 7.75 -13.45 -2.03
CA GLU A 186 7.63 -14.91 -2.19
C GLU A 186 6.81 -15.23 -3.43
N MET A 187 5.68 -14.55 -3.64
CA MET A 187 4.90 -14.68 -4.88
C MET A 187 5.77 -14.40 -6.13
N ALA A 188 6.60 -13.36 -6.11
CA ALA A 188 7.50 -13.04 -7.21
C ALA A 188 8.51 -14.17 -7.50
N ARG A 189 8.88 -14.98 -6.49
CA ARG A 189 9.71 -16.18 -6.68
C ARG A 189 8.91 -17.33 -7.27
N GLU A 190 7.70 -17.54 -6.77
CA GLU A 190 6.78 -18.59 -7.25
C GLU A 190 6.47 -18.42 -8.74
N VAL A 191 6.23 -17.18 -9.19
CA VAL A 191 6.02 -16.85 -10.62
C VAL A 191 7.32 -16.59 -11.40
N ARG A 192 8.48 -16.84 -10.80
CA ARG A 192 9.83 -16.75 -11.42
C ARG A 192 10.22 -15.37 -11.93
N PHE A 193 9.71 -14.29 -11.33
CA PHE A 193 10.17 -12.93 -11.61
C PHE A 193 11.51 -12.61 -10.95
N VAL A 194 11.83 -13.29 -9.84
CA VAL A 194 13.11 -13.20 -9.12
C VAL A 194 13.53 -14.58 -8.64
N ASN A 195 14.84 -14.84 -8.65
CA ASN A 195 15.40 -16.08 -8.10
C ASN A 195 15.94 -15.83 -6.68
N PRO A 196 15.75 -16.76 -5.73
CA PRO A 196 16.41 -16.69 -4.43
C PRO A 196 17.95 -16.62 -4.56
N PRO A 197 18.66 -15.93 -3.64
CA PRO A 197 18.16 -15.20 -2.47
C PRO A 197 17.80 -13.73 -2.77
N ALA A 198 17.68 -13.34 -4.05
CA ALA A 198 17.47 -11.94 -4.40
C ALA A 198 16.08 -11.46 -3.93
N LYS A 199 16.06 -10.22 -3.44
CA LYS A 199 14.86 -9.47 -3.08
C LYS A 199 14.47 -8.56 -4.25
N MET A 200 13.18 -8.39 -4.49
CA MET A 200 12.67 -7.52 -5.54
C MET A 200 12.02 -6.30 -4.90
N ARG A 201 12.48 -5.10 -5.27
CA ARG A 201 11.82 -3.85 -4.86
C ARG A 201 10.43 -3.76 -5.48
N LEU A 202 9.49 -3.13 -4.78
CA LEU A 202 8.13 -2.93 -5.28
C LEU A 202 8.09 -2.27 -6.66
N SER A 203 8.91 -1.24 -6.90
CA SER A 203 9.00 -0.60 -8.23
C SER A 203 9.41 -1.57 -9.34
N HIS A 204 10.35 -2.47 -9.06
CA HIS A 204 10.78 -3.49 -10.01
C HIS A 204 9.69 -4.55 -10.22
N LEU A 205 8.95 -4.92 -9.17
CA LEU A 205 7.82 -5.83 -9.28
C LEU A 205 6.71 -5.25 -10.16
N MET A 206 6.32 -3.99 -9.94
CA MET A 206 5.35 -3.29 -10.77
C MET A 206 5.80 -3.20 -12.24
N SER A 207 7.10 -3.01 -12.47
CA SER A 207 7.64 -2.95 -13.84
C SER A 207 7.50 -4.26 -14.63
N LYS A 208 7.35 -5.42 -13.96
CA LYS A 208 7.05 -6.70 -14.63
C LYS A 208 5.70 -6.70 -15.34
N PHE A 209 4.81 -5.83 -14.88
CA PHE A 209 3.50 -5.60 -15.48
C PHE A 209 3.45 -4.31 -16.31
N CYS A 210 4.60 -3.74 -16.68
CA CYS A 210 4.69 -2.46 -17.40
C CYS A 210 4.02 -1.28 -16.66
N ILE A 211 3.90 -1.36 -15.33
CA ILE A 211 3.36 -0.27 -14.52
C ILE A 211 4.51 0.50 -13.87
N VAL A 212 4.40 1.83 -13.88
CA VAL A 212 5.30 2.74 -13.18
C VAL A 212 4.47 3.62 -12.26
N GLU A 213 4.77 3.57 -10.95
CA GLU A 213 4.26 4.52 -9.97
C GLU A 213 5.39 5.45 -9.53
N ASN A 214 5.14 6.75 -9.65
CA ASN A 214 6.15 7.78 -9.42
C ASN A 214 6.21 8.22 -7.95
N TYR A 215 5.19 7.87 -7.17
CA TYR A 215 5.03 8.33 -5.79
C TYR A 215 5.03 7.17 -4.78
N LEU A 216 5.92 6.19 -4.95
CA LEU A 216 6.28 5.23 -3.90
C LEU A 216 6.95 5.96 -2.72
N HIS A 217 7.08 5.34 -1.55
CA HIS A 217 7.38 6.03 -0.28
C HIS A 217 6.25 6.98 0.14
N ASN A 218 5.05 6.52 -0.13
CA ASN A 218 3.81 7.00 0.42
C ASN A 218 3.04 5.73 0.78
N ALA A 219 2.86 5.47 2.08
CA ALA A 219 2.39 4.17 2.54
C ALA A 219 1.07 3.72 1.87
N GLY A 220 0.19 4.68 1.58
CA GLY A 220 -1.06 4.43 0.84
C GLY A 220 -0.84 3.98 -0.61
N ASN A 221 0.11 4.58 -1.33
CA ASN A 221 0.45 4.14 -2.68
C ASN A 221 1.16 2.78 -2.67
N ASP A 222 2.06 2.56 -1.71
CA ASP A 222 2.87 1.36 -1.59
C ASP A 222 2.00 0.13 -1.32
N VAL A 223 1.03 0.23 -0.40
CA VAL A 223 0.08 -0.86 -0.15
C VAL A 223 -0.82 -1.15 -1.36
N VAL A 224 -1.27 -0.12 -2.09
CA VAL A 224 -2.11 -0.32 -3.28
C VAL A 224 -1.32 -0.99 -4.40
N CYS A 225 -0.08 -0.55 -4.64
CA CYS A 225 0.81 -1.18 -5.62
C CYS A 225 1.12 -2.63 -5.22
N THR A 226 1.34 -2.90 -3.94
CA THR A 226 1.54 -4.25 -3.40
C THR A 226 0.34 -5.15 -3.69
N MET A 227 -0.87 -4.67 -3.42
CA MET A 227 -2.10 -5.41 -3.69
C MET A 227 -2.35 -5.63 -5.19
N ILE A 228 -2.06 -4.63 -6.03
CA ILE A 228 -2.13 -4.75 -7.49
C ILE A 228 -1.16 -5.84 -7.95
N ALA A 229 0.10 -5.79 -7.54
CA ALA A 229 1.09 -6.79 -7.91
C ALA A 229 0.66 -8.20 -7.48
N ALA A 230 0.13 -8.35 -6.26
CA ALA A 230 -0.39 -9.63 -5.77
C ALA A 230 -1.52 -10.16 -6.65
N VAL A 231 -2.53 -9.33 -6.97
CA VAL A 231 -3.63 -9.70 -7.85
C VAL A 231 -3.12 -10.07 -9.25
N LEU A 232 -2.23 -9.28 -9.84
CA LEU A 232 -1.72 -9.54 -11.19
C LEU A 232 -0.91 -10.83 -11.25
N MET A 233 -0.09 -11.14 -10.24
CA MET A 233 0.61 -12.43 -10.14
C MET A 233 -0.36 -13.60 -10.00
N ALA A 234 -1.40 -13.46 -9.18
CA ALA A 234 -2.45 -14.48 -9.05
C ALA A 234 -3.27 -14.68 -10.35
N CYS A 235 -3.37 -13.65 -11.18
CA CYS A 235 -4.17 -13.62 -12.41
C CYS A 235 -3.41 -13.94 -13.71
N SER A 236 -2.08 -14.13 -13.70
CA SER A 236 -1.18 -14.05 -14.88
C SER A 236 -1.47 -15.01 -16.08
N ASP A 237 -2.54 -15.81 -16.02
CA ASP A 237 -3.16 -16.54 -17.14
C ASP A 237 -4.65 -16.77 -16.75
N PRO A 238 -5.69 -16.21 -17.42
CA PRO A 238 -5.83 -15.95 -18.86
C PRO A 238 -6.07 -14.48 -19.30
N PHE A 239 -5.64 -13.46 -18.54
CA PHE A 239 -5.95 -12.05 -18.86
C PHE A 239 -4.76 -11.28 -19.46
N PRO A 240 -4.52 -11.31 -20.79
CA PRO A 240 -3.54 -10.46 -21.45
C PRO A 240 -4.10 -9.03 -21.49
N ASP A 241 -3.94 -8.30 -20.39
CA ASP A 241 -4.45 -6.94 -20.25
C ASP A 241 -3.34 -5.92 -20.49
N ASN A 242 -3.69 -4.76 -21.05
CA ASN A 242 -2.75 -3.63 -21.08
C ASN A 242 -2.71 -2.98 -19.70
N HIS A 243 -1.97 -3.61 -18.78
CA HIS A 243 -1.88 -3.20 -17.37
C HIS A 243 -1.46 -1.74 -17.19
N ALA A 244 -0.61 -1.19 -18.06
CA ALA A 244 -0.23 0.23 -18.00
C ALA A 244 -1.42 1.16 -18.21
N LYS A 245 -2.24 0.88 -19.25
CA LYS A 245 -3.46 1.65 -19.52
C LYS A 245 -4.50 1.44 -18.43
N SER A 246 -4.75 0.19 -18.04
CA SER A 246 -5.74 -0.13 -17.00
C SER A 246 -5.39 0.46 -15.64
N TYR A 247 -4.09 0.58 -15.31
CA TYR A 247 -3.61 1.29 -14.13
C TYR A 247 -3.92 2.78 -14.18
N ALA A 248 -3.69 3.44 -15.32
CA ALA A 248 -4.05 4.84 -15.51
C ALA A 248 -5.57 5.07 -15.40
N ASP A 249 -6.36 4.21 -16.04
CA ASP A 249 -7.82 4.25 -15.99
C ASP A 249 -8.33 3.99 -14.56
N PHE A 250 -7.69 3.08 -13.83
CA PHE A 250 -7.98 2.80 -12.42
C PHE A 250 -7.74 4.03 -11.53
N LYS A 251 -6.59 4.70 -11.66
CA LYS A 251 -6.32 5.95 -10.92
C LYS A 251 -7.40 7.00 -11.18
N GLN A 252 -7.79 7.18 -12.44
CA GLN A 252 -8.86 8.12 -12.79
C GLN A 252 -10.21 7.72 -12.18
N HIS A 253 -10.54 6.43 -12.22
CA HIS A 253 -11.78 5.90 -11.66
C HIS A 253 -11.90 6.17 -10.16
N VAL A 254 -10.86 5.86 -9.39
CA VAL A 254 -10.86 6.02 -7.93
C VAL A 254 -10.93 7.50 -7.52
N LEU A 255 -10.29 8.39 -8.28
CA LEU A 255 -10.38 9.84 -8.03
C LEU A 255 -11.80 10.39 -8.24
N VAL A 256 -12.55 9.85 -9.21
CA VAL A 256 -13.92 10.29 -9.53
C VAL A 256 -14.95 9.73 -8.55
N GLN A 257 -14.79 8.50 -8.07
CA GLN A 257 -15.77 7.86 -7.20
C GLN A 257 -15.82 8.41 -5.77
N GLY A 258 -14.89 9.30 -5.40
CA GLY A 258 -14.93 10.16 -4.21
C GLY A 258 -15.84 9.70 -3.05
N SER A 259 -15.25 9.03 -2.06
CA SER A 259 -15.88 8.38 -0.89
C SER A 259 -16.11 6.89 -1.07
N GLN A 260 -15.23 6.11 -0.47
CA GLN A 260 -15.33 4.66 -0.47
C GLN A 260 -16.40 4.19 0.53
N THR A 261 -17.17 3.17 0.17
CA THR A 261 -18.13 2.48 1.04
C THR A 261 -17.75 1.00 1.09
N ILE A 262 -17.94 0.37 2.25
CA ILE A 262 -17.58 -1.04 2.47
C ILE A 262 -18.86 -1.82 2.54
N ALA A 263 -19.14 -2.68 1.54
CA ALA A 263 -20.38 -3.45 1.50
C ALA A 263 -21.67 -2.60 1.73
N GLY A 264 -21.68 -1.37 1.22
CA GLY A 264 -22.79 -0.41 1.40
C GLY A 264 -22.83 0.32 2.75
N GLN A 265 -21.87 0.07 3.65
CA GLN A 265 -21.68 0.84 4.87
C GLN A 265 -20.75 2.04 4.61
N PRO A 266 -21.05 3.23 5.17
CA PRO A 266 -20.09 4.32 5.19
C PRO A 266 -18.81 3.84 5.88
N VAL A 267 -17.66 4.03 5.24
CA VAL A 267 -16.39 3.92 5.96
C VAL A 267 -16.49 4.89 7.15
N MET A 268 -16.09 4.43 8.34
CA MET A 268 -15.86 5.29 9.49
C MET A 268 -15.21 6.61 9.05
N SER A 269 -15.71 7.74 9.54
CA SER A 269 -15.06 9.03 9.32
C SER A 269 -13.69 9.01 9.99
N LEU A 270 -12.67 8.58 9.26
CA LEU A 270 -11.33 8.39 9.78
C LEU A 270 -10.60 9.73 9.78
N GLY A 271 -10.33 10.24 10.98
CA GLY A 271 -9.54 11.45 11.18
C GLY A 271 -10.07 12.68 10.45
N SER A 272 -9.18 13.63 10.18
CA SER A 272 -9.45 14.87 9.46
C SER A 272 -8.84 14.85 8.07
N ARG A 273 -9.54 15.41 7.08
CA ARG A 273 -8.97 15.64 5.73
C ARG A 273 -8.10 16.90 5.66
N VAL A 274 -8.14 17.72 6.71
CA VAL A 274 -7.40 18.97 6.81
C VAL A 274 -6.63 18.95 8.13
N PHE A 275 -5.32 19.16 8.05
CA PHE A 275 -4.47 19.27 9.22
C PHE A 275 -3.27 20.15 8.92
N CYS A 276 -2.97 21.03 9.87
CA CYS A 276 -1.80 21.86 9.82
C CYS A 276 -0.67 21.20 10.59
N THR A 277 0.33 20.67 9.90
CA THR A 277 1.52 20.06 10.53
C THR A 277 2.40 21.07 11.28
N ASN A 278 2.16 22.37 11.12
CA ASN A 278 2.78 23.40 11.95
C ASN A 278 2.02 23.53 13.28
N CYS A 279 0.76 24.01 13.28
CA CYS A 279 0.01 24.36 14.50
C CYS A 279 -0.98 23.33 15.02
N HIS A 280 -1.02 22.15 14.40
CA HIS A 280 -1.88 21.02 14.74
C HIS A 280 -3.38 21.36 14.66
N SER A 281 -3.73 22.39 13.90
CA SER A 281 -5.12 22.77 13.65
C SER A 281 -5.74 21.91 12.56
N SER A 282 -6.96 21.44 12.77
CA SER A 282 -7.74 20.72 11.76
C SER A 282 -8.56 21.63 10.83
N SER A 283 -8.33 22.95 10.86
CA SER A 283 -9.10 23.92 10.06
C SER A 283 -8.41 24.39 8.77
N HIS A 284 -7.09 24.18 8.65
CA HIS A 284 -6.30 24.63 7.51
C HIS A 284 -5.07 23.74 7.30
N PHE A 285 -4.49 23.79 6.10
CA PHE A 285 -3.20 23.17 5.80
C PHE A 285 -2.03 24.07 6.18
N VAL A 286 -0.83 23.50 6.33
CA VAL A 286 0.39 24.25 6.72
C VAL A 286 0.69 25.44 5.82
N LYS A 287 0.43 25.35 4.50
CA LYS A 287 0.58 26.45 3.55
C LYS A 287 -0.31 27.67 3.81
N HIS A 288 -1.33 27.53 4.65
CA HIS A 288 -2.25 28.58 5.07
C HIS A 288 -2.08 28.94 6.55
N CYS A 289 -1.03 28.43 7.19
CA CYS A 289 -0.80 28.65 8.61
C CYS A 289 -0.05 29.96 8.85
N ASN A 290 -0.63 30.82 9.69
CA ASN A 290 0.02 32.04 10.17
C ASN A 290 0.52 31.92 11.62
N ALA A 291 0.47 30.71 12.20
CA ALA A 291 0.87 30.50 13.58
C ALA A 291 2.40 30.58 13.70
N GLN A 292 2.87 31.50 14.53
CA GLN A 292 4.25 31.51 15.00
C GLN A 292 4.33 30.64 16.25
N LEU A 293 4.74 29.40 16.04
CA LEU A 293 4.92 28.45 17.13
C LEU A 293 6.38 28.41 17.50
N TRP A 294 6.63 28.30 18.79
CA TRP A 294 7.97 28.30 19.33
C TRP A 294 8.24 26.94 19.95
N CYS A 295 9.27 26.24 19.48
CA CYS A 295 9.64 24.95 20.05
C CYS A 295 10.41 25.17 21.37
N SER A 296 9.90 24.67 22.49
CA SER A 296 10.57 24.73 23.80
C SER A 296 11.95 24.04 23.81
N PHE A 297 12.21 23.17 22.84
CA PHE A 297 13.49 22.47 22.67
C PHE A 297 14.53 23.27 21.88
N SER A 298 14.17 24.42 21.29
CA SER A 298 15.15 25.40 20.79
C SER A 298 15.84 26.19 21.93
N GLN A 299 15.88 25.63 23.15
CA GLN A 299 16.70 26.11 24.25
C GLN A 299 18.17 25.75 24.00
N GLY A 300 18.86 26.56 23.20
CA GLY A 300 20.32 26.64 23.28
C GLY A 300 20.70 27.50 24.48
N GLN A 301 21.44 26.95 25.46
CA GLN A 301 22.19 27.78 26.41
C GLN A 301 23.36 28.44 25.67
N ALA A 302 23.10 29.56 25.01
CA ALA A 302 24.12 30.53 24.65
C ALA A 302 23.80 31.81 25.42
N GLY A 303 24.73 32.20 26.31
CA GLY A 303 24.63 33.29 27.29
C GLY A 303 23.52 34.33 27.05
N GLY A 304 22.47 34.27 27.89
CA GLY A 304 21.67 35.45 28.24
C GLY A 304 20.34 35.70 27.54
N GLY A 305 19.77 34.76 26.78
CA GLY A 305 18.41 34.94 26.25
C GLY A 305 17.81 33.69 25.60
N ILE A 306 16.49 33.50 25.75
CA ILE A 306 15.75 32.42 25.10
C ILE A 306 15.56 32.80 23.62
N ILE A 307 16.33 32.19 22.71
CA ILE A 307 16.10 32.32 21.26
C ILE A 307 15.09 31.26 20.85
N LEU A 308 13.82 31.64 20.84
CA LEU A 308 12.77 30.81 20.29
C LEU A 308 12.92 30.78 18.74
N ARG A 309 12.64 29.64 18.08
CA ARG A 309 12.51 29.54 16.60
C ARG A 309 11.15 28.99 16.16
N PRO A 310 10.65 29.36 14.96
CA PRO A 310 9.41 28.82 14.40
C PRO A 310 9.40 27.28 14.33
N HIS A 311 8.28 26.65 14.73
CA HIS A 311 8.10 25.18 14.80
C HIS A 311 8.03 24.49 13.44
N GLY A 312 7.57 25.20 12.39
CA GLY A 312 7.38 24.68 11.04
C GLY A 312 8.62 24.69 10.14
N ASP A 313 9.77 25.10 10.64
CA ASP A 313 11.02 25.16 9.88
C ASP A 313 11.83 23.85 9.98
N PHE A 314 12.84 23.72 9.10
CA PHE A 314 13.97 22.78 9.16
C PHE A 314 14.51 22.49 10.58
N SER A 315 14.27 23.38 11.53
CA SER A 315 14.64 23.26 12.94
C SER A 315 14.02 22.04 13.65
N CYS A 316 12.76 21.68 13.38
CA CYS A 316 12.11 20.53 14.05
C CYS A 316 12.66 19.19 13.53
N ILE A 317 12.78 19.04 12.21
CA ILE A 317 13.38 17.85 11.57
C ILE A 317 14.85 17.69 12.00
N LYS A 318 15.63 18.78 12.02
CA LYS A 318 17.02 18.75 12.51
C LYS A 318 17.11 18.32 13.98
N LEU A 319 16.19 18.79 14.82
CA LEU A 319 16.14 18.39 16.22
C LEU A 319 15.75 16.91 16.37
N ALA A 320 14.72 16.44 15.66
CA ALA A 320 14.30 15.05 15.68
C ALA A 320 15.44 14.13 15.21
N LYS A 321 16.16 14.51 14.15
CA LYS A 321 17.39 13.84 13.69
C LYS A 321 18.46 13.82 14.79
N TRP A 322 18.78 14.97 15.38
CA TRP A 322 19.76 15.05 16.47
C TRP A 322 19.38 14.17 17.66
N GLN A 323 18.11 14.15 18.07
CA GLN A 323 17.62 13.29 19.15
C GLN A 323 17.81 11.80 18.82
N ALA A 324 17.46 11.41 17.59
CA ALA A 324 17.62 10.04 17.14
C ALA A 324 19.10 9.60 17.12
N GLU A 325 20.00 10.50 16.71
CA GLU A 325 21.45 10.28 16.77
C GLU A 325 21.94 10.12 18.22
N GLN A 326 21.44 10.92 19.18
CA GLN A 326 21.78 10.76 20.60
C GLN A 326 21.27 9.44 21.17
N ASN A 327 20.02 9.06 20.88
CA ASN A 327 19.43 7.81 21.34
C ASN A 327 20.24 6.60 20.83
N THR A 328 20.69 6.66 19.57
CA THR A 328 21.54 5.63 18.97
C THR A 328 22.89 5.52 19.68
N LYS A 329 23.53 6.65 20.00
CA LYS A 329 24.80 6.67 20.76
C LYS A 329 24.62 6.10 22.16
N MET A 330 23.57 6.51 22.88
CA MET A 330 23.28 5.99 24.22
C MET A 330 23.01 4.48 24.21
N ALA A 331 22.29 3.97 23.20
CA ALA A 331 22.06 2.53 23.05
C ALA A 331 23.36 1.76 22.76
N GLN A 332 24.25 2.32 21.94
CA GLN A 332 25.57 1.74 21.68
C GLN A 332 26.46 1.73 22.94
N ASP A 333 26.47 2.81 23.70
CA ASP A 333 27.23 2.91 24.95
C ASP A 333 26.69 1.94 26.02
N ALA A 334 25.37 1.79 26.13
CA ALA A 334 24.73 0.83 27.02
C ALA A 334 25.00 -0.64 26.60
N GLY A 335 24.98 -0.93 25.30
CA GLY A 335 25.37 -2.24 24.76
C GLY A 335 26.85 -2.56 25.00
N THR A 336 27.71 -1.54 24.93
CA THR A 336 29.14 -1.67 25.21
C THR A 336 29.41 -1.90 26.70
N GLN A 337 28.65 -1.26 27.59
CA GLN A 337 28.71 -1.53 29.04
C GLN A 337 28.16 -2.91 29.42
N SER A 338 27.14 -3.40 28.72
CA SER A 338 26.62 -4.78 28.89
C SER A 338 27.64 -5.84 28.44
N SER A 339 28.47 -5.54 27.43
CA SER A 339 29.55 -6.43 26.97
C SER A 339 30.74 -6.53 27.92
N LEU A 340 30.87 -5.60 28.88
CA LEU A 340 31.94 -5.59 29.90
C LEU A 340 31.57 -6.36 31.18
N LEU A 341 30.38 -6.96 31.24
CA LEU A 341 29.97 -7.86 32.32
C LEU A 341 29.59 -9.22 31.74
N SER A 342 30.60 -10.04 31.46
CA SER A 342 30.42 -11.49 31.36
C SER A 342 31.46 -12.21 32.24
N PRO A 343 31.02 -13.15 33.10
CA PRO A 343 31.84 -14.26 33.52
C PRO A 343 31.43 -15.54 32.78
N SER A 344 32.26 -15.92 31.82
CA SER A 344 32.99 -17.20 31.77
C SER A 344 32.25 -18.56 31.97
N VAL A 345 32.54 -19.45 30.99
CA VAL A 345 32.82 -20.91 31.03
C VAL A 345 31.70 -21.93 30.69
N SER A 346 32.01 -22.72 29.65
CA SER A 346 31.73 -24.15 29.40
C SER A 346 30.75 -24.40 28.25
N ALA A 347 30.90 -25.41 27.38
CA ALA A 347 32.00 -26.27 26.95
C ALA A 347 31.46 -26.97 25.68
N ALA A 348 32.38 -27.40 24.83
CA ALA A 348 32.14 -28.10 23.57
C ALA A 348 31.42 -29.46 23.72
N ILE A 349 30.57 -29.81 22.75
CA ILE A 349 30.39 -31.21 22.28
C ILE A 349 30.27 -31.22 20.75
N THR A 350 31.08 -32.09 20.15
CA THR A 350 31.24 -32.41 18.72
C THR A 350 30.47 -33.69 18.39
N ALA A 351 29.84 -33.78 17.20
CA ALA A 351 29.59 -35.01 16.41
C ALA A 351 28.66 -34.64 15.22
N SER A 352 29.08 -34.60 13.94
CA SER A 352 29.51 -35.65 13.00
C SER A 352 28.37 -36.43 12.28
N THR A 353 28.21 -36.10 10.98
CA THR A 353 28.08 -36.98 9.78
C THR A 353 26.94 -37.99 9.58
N SER A 354 26.23 -37.88 8.44
CA SER A 354 26.05 -38.89 7.35
C SER A 354 24.85 -38.48 6.47
N THR A 355 24.96 -38.09 5.19
CA THR A 355 25.26 -38.85 3.97
C THR A 355 24.39 -40.09 3.74
N THR A 356 23.38 -40.00 2.86
CA THR A 356 23.04 -41.02 1.84
C THR A 356 21.96 -40.51 0.87
N GLN A 357 22.26 -40.60 -0.42
CA GLN A 357 21.37 -40.68 -1.60
C GLN A 357 21.87 -41.91 -2.41
N PRO A 358 21.26 -42.33 -3.53
CA PRO A 358 19.86 -42.24 -3.98
C PRO A 358 19.33 -43.60 -4.52
N MET A 359 18.06 -43.69 -4.91
CA MET A 359 17.60 -44.71 -5.88
C MET A 359 16.51 -44.18 -6.81
N SER A 360 16.69 -44.50 -8.08
CA SER A 360 15.88 -44.15 -9.24
C SER A 360 14.85 -45.24 -9.56
N ILE A 361 13.89 -44.90 -10.45
CA ILE A 361 13.27 -45.69 -11.54
C ILE A 361 11.76 -45.39 -11.60
N GLY A 362 11.24 -45.10 -12.81
CA GLY A 362 9.79 -45.19 -13.07
C GLY A 362 9.24 -44.32 -14.20
N THR A 363 9.67 -44.55 -15.43
CA THR A 363 9.02 -44.13 -16.69
C THR A 363 7.58 -44.66 -16.76
N THR A 364 6.59 -43.93 -17.30
CA THR A 364 5.49 -44.43 -18.19
C THR A 364 4.51 -43.31 -18.62
N ILE A 365 4.50 -43.03 -19.93
CA ILE A 365 3.39 -42.80 -20.89
C ILE A 365 2.28 -41.77 -20.57
N VAL A 366 2.18 -40.75 -21.43
CA VAL A 366 1.01 -39.88 -21.64
C VAL A 366 0.56 -40.01 -23.10
N PRO A 367 -0.74 -40.24 -23.42
CA PRO A 367 -1.26 -40.09 -24.77
C PRO A 367 -1.75 -38.66 -25.04
N GLN A 368 -1.45 -38.19 -26.26
CA GLN A 368 -2.05 -37.02 -26.91
C GLN A 368 -3.54 -37.22 -27.20
N LEU A 369 -4.34 -36.16 -27.05
CA LEU A 369 -5.55 -35.93 -27.84
C LEU A 369 -5.61 -34.44 -28.22
N ALA A 370 -5.86 -34.22 -29.50
CA ALA A 370 -5.92 -32.93 -30.19
C ALA A 370 -7.41 -32.52 -30.41
N PRO A 371 -7.74 -31.40 -31.09
CA PRO A 371 -8.66 -30.37 -30.61
C PRO A 371 -10.01 -30.34 -31.36
N ASN A 372 -10.98 -29.57 -30.84
CA ASN A 372 -12.15 -28.99 -31.54
C ASN A 372 -12.92 -28.14 -30.50
N SER A 373 -13.62 -27.04 -30.77
CA SER A 373 -14.03 -26.38 -32.02
C SER A 373 -14.57 -24.99 -31.65
N THR A 374 -14.37 -24.04 -32.56
CA THR A 374 -14.87 -22.67 -32.58
C THR A 374 -16.39 -22.56 -32.59
N HIS A 375 -16.97 -21.65 -31.79
CA HIS A 375 -18.28 -21.05 -32.06
C HIS A 375 -18.24 -19.54 -31.80
N SER A 376 -18.30 -18.78 -32.88
CA SER A 376 -18.49 -17.33 -32.94
C SER A 376 -19.97 -16.99 -32.80
N HIS A 377 -20.31 -16.09 -31.87
CA HIS A 377 -21.60 -15.39 -31.88
C HIS A 377 -21.36 -13.89 -32.05
N GLU A 378 -21.80 -13.37 -33.20
CA GLU A 378 -22.00 -11.95 -33.47
C GLU A 378 -23.04 -11.37 -32.51
N THR A 379 -22.76 -10.18 -31.97
CA THR A 379 -23.77 -9.32 -31.33
C THR A 379 -23.81 -7.96 -32.03
N ALA A 380 -25.03 -7.56 -32.36
CA ALA A 380 -25.38 -6.33 -33.08
C ALA A 380 -25.07 -5.05 -32.26
N PRO A 381 -24.87 -3.90 -32.93
CA PRO A 381 -24.45 -2.66 -32.27
C PRO A 381 -25.58 -2.05 -31.44
N VAL A 382 -25.27 -1.72 -30.19
CA VAL A 382 -26.17 -1.00 -29.27
C VAL A 382 -26.11 0.50 -29.56
N THR A 383 -27.26 1.07 -29.90
CA THR A 383 -27.45 2.51 -30.12
C THR A 383 -27.43 3.27 -28.80
N ILE A 384 -26.51 4.23 -28.64
CA ILE A 384 -26.40 5.08 -27.44
C ILE A 384 -27.46 6.19 -27.48
N PRO A 385 -28.24 6.42 -26.40
CA PRO A 385 -29.23 7.48 -26.35
C PRO A 385 -28.63 8.90 -26.41
N SER A 386 -29.34 9.82 -27.07
CA SER A 386 -28.91 11.17 -27.45
C SER A 386 -28.66 12.18 -26.32
N TYR A 387 -28.83 11.79 -25.05
CA TYR A 387 -28.56 12.66 -23.89
C TYR A 387 -27.13 12.56 -23.33
N LEU A 388 -26.27 11.73 -23.94
CA LEU A 388 -24.85 11.56 -23.58
C LEU A 388 -23.86 12.39 -24.43
N GLN A 389 -24.33 13.41 -25.17
CA GLN A 389 -23.43 14.37 -25.81
C GLN A 389 -22.91 15.41 -24.79
N LEU A 390 -22.08 14.96 -23.84
CA LEU A 390 -21.16 15.88 -23.17
C LEU A 390 -20.13 16.30 -24.20
N SER A 391 -20.10 17.59 -24.53
CA SER A 391 -19.12 18.15 -25.47
C SER A 391 -17.72 17.75 -25.00
N MET A 392 -17.04 16.92 -25.78
CA MET A 392 -15.66 16.52 -25.48
C MET A 392 -14.80 17.78 -25.27
N PRO A 393 -13.98 17.84 -24.21
CA PRO A 393 -13.09 18.97 -23.99
C PRO A 393 -12.17 19.13 -25.19
N ARG A 394 -11.92 20.38 -25.61
CA ARG A 394 -11.13 20.70 -26.79
C ARG A 394 -9.67 20.25 -26.65
N TYR A 395 -9.18 20.16 -25.42
CA TYR A 395 -7.84 19.68 -25.07
C TYR A 395 -7.91 18.60 -23.99
N PRO A 396 -7.04 17.58 -24.04
CA PRO A 396 -7.07 16.45 -23.10
C PRO A 396 -6.54 16.82 -21.69
N PHE A 397 -5.87 17.95 -21.55
CA PHE A 397 -5.34 18.45 -20.28
C PHE A 397 -5.87 19.86 -20.02
N PRO A 398 -6.24 20.17 -18.77
CA PRO A 398 -6.67 21.51 -18.40
C PRO A 398 -5.49 22.48 -18.32
N CYS A 399 -5.75 23.75 -18.60
CA CYS A 399 -4.84 24.86 -18.33
C CYS A 399 -4.55 24.95 -16.82
N ALA A 400 -3.29 24.74 -16.42
CA ALA A 400 -2.87 24.77 -15.01
C ALA A 400 -3.19 26.11 -14.34
N LEU A 401 -2.99 27.23 -15.04
CA LEU A 401 -3.30 28.57 -14.55
C LEU A 401 -4.79 28.79 -14.22
N CYS A 402 -5.70 28.10 -14.92
CA CYS A 402 -7.14 28.19 -14.63
C CYS A 402 -7.56 27.31 -13.45
N ILE A 403 -6.89 26.16 -13.25
CA ILE A 403 -7.15 25.25 -12.12
C ILE A 403 -6.52 25.79 -10.82
N GLU A 404 -5.42 26.51 -10.92
CA GLU A 404 -4.75 27.10 -9.76
C GLU A 404 -5.33 28.48 -9.38
N SER A 405 -6.23 29.03 -10.18
CA SER A 405 -6.86 30.34 -9.94
C SER A 405 -7.91 30.31 -8.83
N LEU A 406 -7.87 31.28 -7.91
CA LEU A 406 -8.83 31.42 -6.81
C LEU A 406 -10.16 32.10 -7.21
N ASP A 407 -10.35 32.44 -8.49
CA ASP A 407 -11.60 33.04 -8.99
C ASP A 407 -12.64 31.94 -9.32
N PRO A 408 -13.82 31.93 -8.66
CA PRO A 408 -14.86 30.91 -8.87
C PRO A 408 -15.40 30.85 -10.31
N MET A 409 -15.32 31.95 -11.08
CA MET A 409 -15.74 31.97 -12.48
C MET A 409 -14.70 31.35 -13.42
N GLN A 410 -13.44 31.25 -12.98
CA GLN A 410 -12.31 30.67 -13.72
C GLN A 410 -12.16 29.16 -13.51
N HIS A 411 -12.79 28.62 -12.46
CA HIS A 411 -12.78 27.20 -12.08
C HIS A 411 -13.79 26.32 -12.85
N LYS A 412 -14.43 26.82 -13.92
CA LYS A 412 -15.35 26.02 -14.71
C LYS A 412 -14.58 25.02 -15.58
N PRO A 413 -14.85 23.71 -15.49
CA PRO A 413 -14.18 22.70 -16.31
C PRO A 413 -14.26 22.99 -17.81
N GLN A 414 -15.38 23.55 -18.27
CA GLN A 414 -15.55 23.92 -19.69
C GLN A 414 -14.53 24.98 -20.15
N HIS A 415 -14.11 25.89 -19.25
CA HIS A 415 -13.14 26.92 -19.58
C HIS A 415 -11.70 26.42 -19.46
N ALA A 416 -11.36 25.69 -18.39
CA ALA A 416 -10.02 25.17 -18.16
C ALA A 416 -9.54 24.21 -19.28
N TYR A 417 -10.46 23.54 -19.97
CA TYR A 417 -10.15 22.62 -21.06
C TYR A 417 -10.37 23.23 -22.47
N SER A 418 -10.58 24.55 -22.57
CA SER A 418 -10.89 25.24 -23.83
C SER A 418 -9.67 25.83 -24.56
N HIS A 419 -8.52 25.89 -23.90
CA HIS A 419 -7.27 26.50 -24.40
C HIS A 419 -6.03 25.82 -23.79
N LEU A 420 -4.87 26.04 -24.42
CA LEU A 420 -3.57 25.64 -23.86
C LEU A 420 -3.04 26.74 -22.93
N GLU A 421 -2.23 26.37 -21.94
CA GLU A 421 -1.71 27.29 -20.93
C GLU A 421 -0.97 28.51 -21.51
N LYS A 422 -0.26 28.31 -22.62
CA LYS A 422 0.45 29.39 -23.34
C LYS A 422 -0.48 30.48 -23.88
N ASP A 423 -1.74 30.13 -24.14
CA ASP A 423 -2.80 30.97 -24.72
C ASP A 423 -3.80 31.44 -23.65
N CYS A 424 -3.52 31.17 -22.37
CA CYS A 424 -4.36 31.59 -21.26
C CYS A 424 -4.32 33.12 -21.09
N ILE A 425 -5.50 33.75 -21.10
CA ILE A 425 -5.64 35.22 -20.94
C ILE A 425 -5.16 35.73 -19.57
N TYR A 426 -4.99 34.83 -18.60
CA TYR A 426 -4.51 35.12 -17.24
C TYR A 426 -3.01 34.84 -17.07
N ARG A 427 -2.31 34.48 -18.15
CA ARG A 427 -0.87 34.28 -18.11
C ARG A 427 -0.18 35.60 -17.72
N PRO A 428 0.62 35.63 -16.65
CA PRO A 428 1.28 36.87 -16.21
C PRO A 428 2.24 37.36 -17.32
N MET A 429 2.03 38.59 -17.78
CA MET A 429 2.90 39.23 -18.76
C MET A 429 4.25 39.53 -18.12
N GLY A 430 5.20 38.61 -18.26
CA GLY A 430 6.56 38.78 -17.72
C GLY A 430 7.52 37.61 -17.88
N SER A 431 7.06 36.40 -18.20
CA SER A 431 7.95 35.25 -18.45
C SER A 431 8.33 35.13 -19.92
N ALA A 432 9.09 36.10 -20.43
CA ALA A 432 9.80 35.96 -21.69
C ALA A 432 11.09 35.13 -21.48
N GLN A 433 11.10 33.96 -22.11
CA GLN A 433 12.23 33.24 -22.74
C GLN A 433 13.60 33.11 -22.03
N GLY A 434 13.99 31.85 -21.83
CA GLY A 434 15.38 31.37 -21.81
C GLY A 434 15.36 29.90 -21.39
N THR A 435 15.86 28.91 -22.12
CA THR A 435 16.77 28.88 -23.26
C THR A 435 16.55 27.58 -24.02
N ALA A 436 16.52 27.67 -25.35
CA ALA A 436 16.81 26.54 -26.21
C ALA A 436 18.24 26.03 -25.93
N ARG A 437 18.39 24.71 -25.80
CA ARG A 437 19.57 23.98 -26.28
C ARG A 437 19.10 22.74 -27.03
N ASN A 438 19.29 22.80 -28.35
CA ASN A 438 19.56 21.66 -29.23
C ASN A 438 20.58 20.73 -28.55
N GLN A 439 20.57 19.41 -28.71
CA GLN A 439 20.38 18.60 -29.91
C GLN A 439 20.12 17.15 -29.49
#